data_AF-A0A5K1AUV4-F1
#
_entry.id   AF-A0A5K1AUV4-F1
#
_cell.length_a   1.000
_cell.length_b   1.000
_cell.length_c   1.000
_cell.angle_alpha   90.00
_cell.angle_beta   90.00
_cell.angle_gamma   90.00
#
_symmetry.space_group_name_H-M   'P 1'
#
loop_
_entity.id
_entity.type
_entity.pdbx_description
1 polymer ?
#
loop_
_entity_poly.entity_id
_entity_poly.type
_entity_poly.pdbx_seq_one_letter_code
_entity_poly.pdbx_strand_id
1 'polypeptide(L)' 'VHSRFNLMDETLFLTVNILDRFLQRRTIMRKNLQLVGLTAMLVACKYEEVLVPVINDFILISDNAYSREQVLGM' A
#
# COMPACT_ATOMS: atom_id res chain seq x y z
N VAL A 1 3.46 -2.71 -8.90
CA VAL A 1 3.55 -3.29 -7.53
C VAL A 1 2.67 -4.52 -7.45
N HIS A 2 1.35 -4.40 -7.60
CA HIS A 2 0.40 -5.52 -7.62
C HIS A 2 0.84 -6.73 -8.47
N SER A 3 1.04 -6.55 -9.77
CA SER A 3 1.47 -7.65 -10.67
C SER A 3 2.89 -8.17 -10.41
N ARG A 4 3.73 -7.41 -9.67
CA ARG A 4 5.07 -7.88 -9.28
C ARG A 4 5.02 -8.85 -8.11
N PHE A 5 3.99 -8.73 -7.28
CA PHE A 5 3.74 -9.62 -6.14
C PHE A 5 2.77 -10.76 -6.48
N ASN A 6 2.26 -10.82 -7.73
CA ASN A 6 1.23 -11.77 -8.15
C ASN A 6 0.01 -11.79 -7.20
N LEU A 7 -0.41 -10.62 -6.74
CA LEU A 7 -1.58 -10.46 -5.87
C LEU A 7 -2.86 -10.71 -6.66
N MET A 8 -3.92 -11.11 -5.95
CA MET A 8 -5.26 -11.26 -6.49
C MET A 8 -5.84 -9.92 -6.93
N ASP A 9 -6.73 -9.92 -7.91
CA ASP A 9 -7.34 -8.69 -8.44
C ASP A 9 -8.21 -8.00 -7.38
N GLU A 10 -8.84 -8.77 -6.50
CA GLU A 10 -9.57 -8.32 -5.32
C GLU A 10 -8.71 -7.42 -4.42
N THR A 11 -7.44 -7.80 -4.21
CA THR A 11 -6.47 -7.01 -3.45
C THR A 11 -6.23 -5.64 -4.09
N LEU A 12 -6.18 -5.57 -5.43
CA LEU A 12 -6.06 -4.30 -6.14
C LEU A 12 -7.30 -3.43 -5.96
N PHE A 13 -8.49 -4.00 -6.14
CA PHE A 13 -9.75 -3.26 -5.99
C PHE A 13 -9.94 -2.76 -4.55
N LEU A 14 -9.60 -3.57 -3.55
CA LEU A 14 -9.64 -3.16 -2.15
C LEU A 14 -8.61 -2.06 -1.86
N THR A 15 -7.40 -2.17 -2.41
CA THR A 15 -6.37 -1.12 -2.31
C THR A 15 -6.89 0.22 -2.81
N VAL A 16 -7.50 0.24 -4.01
CA VAL A 16 -8.07 1.45 -4.61
C VAL A 16 -9.22 1.98 -3.75
N ASN A 17 -10.11 1.11 -3.26
CA ASN A 17 -11.21 1.50 -2.39
C ASN A 17 -10.73 2.18 -1.09
N ILE A 18 -9.71 1.61 -0.44
CA ILE A 18 -9.10 2.18 0.77
C ILE A 18 -8.46 3.54 0.46
N LEU A 19 -7.68 3.61 -0.61
CA LEU A 19 -6.98 4.82 -1.03
C LEU A 19 -7.96 5.97 -1.32
N ASP A 20 -8.99 5.74 -2.12
CA ASP A 20 -9.98 6.76 -2.48
C ASP A 20 -10.72 7.29 -1.25
N ARG A 21 -11.14 6.39 -0.34
CA ARG A 21 -11.82 6.78 0.91
C ARG A 21 -10.91 7.57 1.85
N PHE A 22 -9.61 7.27 1.86
CA PHE A 22 -8.63 8.04 2.61
C PHE A 22 -8.47 9.45 2.01
N LEU A 23 -8.31 9.55 0.70
CA LEU A 23 -8.14 10.82 -0.02
C LEU A 23 -9.38 11.72 0.05
N GLN A 24 -10.58 11.15 0.17
CA GLN A 24 -11.81 11.91 0.43
C GLN A 24 -11.78 12.68 1.75
N ARG A 25 -11.02 12.20 2.75
CA ARG A 25 -10.99 12.78 4.11
C ARG A 25 -9.69 13.52 4.43
N ARG A 26 -8.60 13.23 3.73
CA ARG A 26 -7.27 13.76 4.00
C ARG A 26 -6.63 14.30 2.73
N THR A 27 -6.33 15.59 2.74
CA THR A 27 -5.47 16.20 1.71
C THR A 27 -4.02 15.83 1.99
N ILE A 28 -3.36 15.18 1.04
CA ILE A 28 -1.94 14.82 1.12
C ILE A 28 -1.14 15.51 0.03
N MET A 29 0.14 15.79 0.32
CA MET A 29 1.06 16.27 -0.71
C MET A 29 1.38 15.12 -1.68
N ARG A 30 1.58 15.46 -2.96
CA ARG A 30 1.94 14.50 -4.02
C ARG A 30 3.11 13.57 -3.65
N LYS A 31 4.11 14.09 -2.93
CA LYS A 31 5.28 13.31 -2.45
C LYS A 31 4.93 12.16 -1.49
N ASN A 32 3.79 12.22 -0.82
CA ASN A 32 3.32 11.21 0.13
C ASN A 32 2.27 10.28 -0.49
N LEU A 33 1.83 10.51 -1.73
CA LEU A 33 0.77 9.71 -2.35
C LEU A 33 1.21 8.25 -2.56
N GLN A 34 2.46 8.03 -2.95
CA GLN A 34 3.00 6.68 -3.10
C GLN A 34 3.09 5.97 -1.74
N LEU A 35 3.48 6.66 -0.66
CA LEU A 35 3.48 6.11 0.70
C LEU A 35 2.08 5.65 1.13
N VAL A 36 1.07 6.50 0.95
CA VAL A 36 -0.32 6.15 1.28
C VAL A 36 -0.82 4.99 0.43
N GLY A 37 -0.51 4.96 -0.87
CA GLY A 37 -0.84 3.83 -1.74
C GLY A 37 -0.19 2.52 -1.30
N LEU A 38 1.06 2.58 -0.85
CA LEU A 38 1.79 1.44 -0.28
C LEU A 38 1.15 0.93 1.00
N THR A 39 0.82 1.82 1.93
CA THR A 39 0.14 1.47 3.17
C THR A 39 -1.26 0.90 2.89
N ALA A 40 -2.02 1.49 1.96
CA ALA A 40 -3.32 0.98 1.55
C ALA A 40 -3.22 -0.44 0.95
N MET A 41 -2.20 -0.70 0.13
CA MET A 41 -1.97 -2.03 -0.45
C MET A 41 -1.55 -3.05 0.61
N LEU A 42 -0.69 -2.67 1.55
CA LEU A 42 -0.31 -3.52 2.67
C LEU A 42 -1.53 -3.90 3.52
N VAL A 43 -2.46 -2.97 3.74
CA VAL A 43 -3.72 -3.25 4.42
C VAL A 43 -4.56 -4.22 3.60
N ALA A 44 -4.76 -3.94 2.30
CA ALA A 44 -5.55 -4.81 1.43
C ALA A 44 -5.01 -6.25 1.36
N CYS A 45 -3.69 -6.42 1.24
CA CYS A 45 -3.06 -7.75 1.26
C CYS A 45 -3.38 -8.52 2.54
N LYS A 46 -3.43 -7.86 3.71
CA LYS A 46 -3.77 -8.53 4.97
C LYS A 46 -5.22 -9.03 5.05
N TYR A 47 -6.11 -8.50 4.22
CA TYR A 47 -7.51 -8.90 4.18
C TYR A 47 -7.79 -9.95 3.10
N GLU A 48 -7.20 -9.78 1.92
CA GLU A 48 -7.51 -10.63 0.76
C GLU A 48 -6.51 -11.78 0.59
N GLU A 49 -5.22 -11.57 0.85
CA GLU A 49 -4.19 -12.56 0.52
C GLU A 49 -4.01 -13.61 1.63
N VAL A 50 -3.86 -14.87 1.20
CA VAL A 50 -3.43 -15.96 2.10
C VAL A 50 -1.96 -15.78 2.51
N LEU A 51 -1.12 -15.38 1.54
CA LEU A 51 0.31 -15.12 1.74
C LEU A 51 0.59 -13.63 1.57
N VAL A 52 0.59 -12.93 2.69
CA VAL A 52 0.81 -11.48 2.72
C VAL A 52 2.31 -11.18 2.57
N PRO A 53 2.73 -10.33 1.61
CA PRO A 53 4.12 -9.87 1.52
C PRO A 53 4.52 -9.10 2.78
N VAL A 54 5.79 -9.20 3.18
CA VAL A 54 6.25 -8.49 4.39
C VAL A 54 6.46 -7.01 4.08
N ILE A 55 6.37 -6.16 5.12
CA ILE A 55 6.55 -4.70 4.97
C ILE A 55 7.90 -4.33 4.31
N ASN A 56 8.93 -5.15 4.48
CA ASN A 56 10.24 -4.92 3.87
C ASN A 56 10.21 -5.13 2.34
N ASP A 57 9.36 -6.01 1.83
CA ASP A 57 9.22 -6.23 0.38
C ASP A 57 8.59 -4.99 -0.29
N PHE A 58 7.63 -4.39 0.40
CA PHE A 58 6.98 -3.14 0.02
C PHE A 58 7.94 -1.94 0.05
N ILE A 59 8.85 -1.89 1.02
CA ILE A 59 9.93 -0.88 1.06
C ILE A 59 10.89 -1.09 -0.11
N LEU A 60 11.31 -2.33 -0.35
CA LEU A 60 12.25 -2.68 -1.41
C LEU A 60 11.70 -2.34 -2.80
N ILE A 61 10.45 -2.69 -3.10
CA ILE A 61 9.83 -2.38 -4.41
C ILE A 61 9.58 -0.88 -4.60
N SER A 62 9.59 -0.10 -3.52
CA SER A 62 9.55 1.36 -3.56
C SER A 62 10.92 2.01 -3.76
N ASP A 63 11.96 1.22 -4.07
CA ASP A 63 13.35 1.66 -4.18
C ASP A 63 13.87 2.29 -2.87
N ASN A 64 13.45 1.73 -1.74
CA ASN A 64 13.78 2.23 -0.40
C ASN A 64 13.40 3.71 -0.18
N ALA A 65 12.40 4.22 -0.91
CA ALA A 65 11.93 5.60 -0.77
C ALA A 65 11.34 5.89 0.63
N TYR A 66 10.94 4.86 1.37
CA TYR A 66 10.26 4.98 2.67
C TYR A 66 10.85 4.04 3.72
N SER A 67 10.86 4.50 4.98
CA SER A 67 11.22 3.68 6.12
C SER A 67 10.03 2.87 6.65
N ARG A 68 10.30 1.82 7.43
CA ARG A 68 9.26 1.01 8.08
C ARG A 68 8.36 1.88 8.97
N GLU A 69 8.95 2.83 9.70
CA GLU A 69 8.25 3.74 10.59
C GLU A 69 7.31 4.67 9.81
N GLN A 70 7.71 5.11 8.62
CA GLN A 70 6.86 5.93 7.76
C GLN A 70 5.65 5.15 7.23
N VAL A 71 5.84 3.88 6.87
CA VAL A 71 4.74 3.02 6.40
C VAL A 71 3.77 2.69 7.53
N LEU A 72 4.28 2.43 8.74
CA LEU A 72 3.45 2.11 9.92
C LEU A 72 2.82 3.34 10.58
N GLY A 73 3.41 4.53 10.40
CA GLY A 73 2.93 5.78 10.95
C GLY A 73 1.92 6.53 10.07
N MET A 74 1.63 6.01 8.88
CA MET A 74 0.63 6.56 7.95
C MET A 74 -0.76 6.00 8.24
#